data_AF-A0A495A8X0-F1
#
_entry.id   AF-A0A495A8X0-F1
#
_cell.length_a   1.000
_cell.length_b   1.000
_cell.length_c   1.000
_cell.angle_alpha   90.00
_cell.angle_beta   90.00
_cell.angle_gamma   90.00
#
_symmetry.space_group_name_H-M   'P 1'
#
loop_
_entity.id
_entity.type
_entity.pdbx_description
1 polymer ?
#
loop_
_entity_poly.entity_id
_entity_poly.type
_entity_poly.pdbx_seq_one_letter_code
_entity_poly.pdbx_strand_id
1 'polypeptide(L)'
;MNELISITGGAQAGTVLHATLTDAVEASIKAMDWLTDADDAAITLARTYAARIDLALATGEGQEVTKALYLGPHMLNTLRALGGAPDARGQLDTGKPASAAASALDKYRQRAKSSKGA
;
A
#
# COMPACT_ATOMS: atom_id res chain seq x y z
N MET A 1 -2.61 7.39 -41.42
CA MET A 1 -1.27 7.10 -41.95
C MET A 1 -0.29 8.06 -41.30
N ASN A 2 0.56 7.57 -40.40
CA ASN A 2 2.03 7.66 -40.48
C ASN A 2 2.59 7.12 -39.16
N GLU A 3 3.33 6.02 -39.26
CA GLU A 3 4.03 5.34 -38.18
C GLU A 3 5.21 6.16 -37.65
N LEU A 4 5.78 5.72 -36.51
CA LEU A 4 7.19 5.30 -36.49
C LEU A 4 7.48 4.44 -35.25
N ILE A 5 7.80 3.17 -35.50
CA ILE A 5 8.36 2.20 -34.57
C ILE A 5 9.89 2.33 -34.59
N SER A 6 10.52 2.15 -33.43
CA SER A 6 11.70 1.31 -33.17
C SER A 6 12.85 2.00 -32.43
N ILE A 7 13.08 1.57 -31.20
CA ILE A 7 14.42 1.51 -30.61
C ILE A 7 14.56 0.12 -29.96
N THR A 8 15.30 -0.75 -30.63
CA THR A 8 15.79 -2.05 -30.14
C THR A 8 16.95 -1.87 -29.17
N GLY A 9 16.92 -2.53 -28.01
CA GLY A 9 18.14 -2.95 -27.30
C GLY A 9 18.09 -2.97 -25.76
N GLY A 10 17.77 -4.14 -25.18
CA GLY A 10 18.35 -4.61 -23.91
C GLY A 10 17.62 -4.30 -22.59
N ALA A 11 17.18 -5.38 -21.92
CA ALA A 11 16.70 -5.47 -20.52
C ALA A 11 15.26 -5.00 -20.20
N GLN A 12 14.29 -5.87 -20.53
CA GLN A 12 13.11 -6.25 -19.73
C GLN A 12 12.59 -5.27 -18.65
N ALA A 13 11.67 -4.39 -19.04
CA ALA A 13 10.36 -4.14 -18.43
C ALA A 13 9.78 -2.90 -19.12
N GLY A 14 8.78 -3.08 -19.98
CA GLY A 14 8.12 -1.94 -20.61
C GLY A 14 7.57 -1.02 -19.52
N THR A 15 8.04 0.23 -19.48
CA THR A 15 7.51 1.25 -18.57
C THR A 15 6.04 1.45 -18.92
N VAL A 16 5.14 0.87 -18.12
CA VAL A 16 3.72 1.16 -18.21
C VAL A 16 3.55 2.60 -17.71
N LEU A 17 3.25 3.52 -18.62
CA LEU A 17 2.90 4.89 -18.26
C LEU A 17 1.43 4.90 -17.81
N HIS A 18 1.20 5.24 -16.55
CA HIS A 18 -0.13 5.44 -15.99
C HIS A 18 -0.56 6.89 -16.19
N ALA A 19 -1.81 7.12 -16.62
CA ALA A 19 -2.33 8.45 -16.86
C ALA A 19 -2.60 9.21 -15.55
N THR A 20 -2.96 8.49 -14.49
CA THR A 20 -3.26 9.03 -13.16
C THR A 20 -2.54 8.26 -12.05
N LEU A 21 -2.42 8.86 -10.87
CA LEU A 21 -1.89 8.16 -9.70
C LEU A 21 -2.84 7.03 -9.27
N THR A 22 -4.14 7.23 -9.43
CA THR A 22 -5.17 6.20 -9.19
C THR A 22 -4.90 4.96 -10.04
N ASP A 23 -4.63 5.13 -11.35
CA ASP A 23 -4.33 3.99 -12.23
C ASP A 23 -3.06 3.24 -11.79
N ALA A 24 -2.04 3.97 -11.35
CA ALA A 24 -0.80 3.37 -10.85
C ALA A 24 -1.01 2.59 -9.53
N VAL A 25 -1.85 3.12 -8.64
CA VAL A 25 -2.22 2.47 -7.38
C VAL A 25 -3.05 1.22 -7.64
N GLU A 26 -4.04 1.27 -8.53
CA GLU A 26 -4.82 0.08 -8.90
C GLU A 26 -3.95 -1.01 -9.55
N ALA A 27 -3.04 -0.64 -10.44
CA ALA A 27 -2.11 -1.60 -11.04
C ALA A 27 -1.21 -2.25 -9.98
N SER A 28 -0.76 -1.48 -8.99
CA SER A 28 0.03 -1.99 -7.87
C SER A 28 -0.78 -2.96 -7.02
N ILE A 29 -2.00 -2.59 -6.60
CA ILE A 29 -2.89 -3.44 -5.78
C ILE A 29 -3.20 -4.75 -6.53
N LYS A 30 -3.49 -4.69 -7.83
CA LYS A 30 -3.75 -5.87 -8.66
C LYS A 30 -2.56 -6.81 -8.75
N ALA A 31 -1.33 -6.30 -8.64
CA ALA A 31 -0.11 -7.10 -8.65
C ALA A 31 0.22 -7.72 -7.27
N MET A 32 -0.51 -7.37 -6.21
CA MET A 32 -0.34 -7.94 -4.87
C MET A 32 -1.29 -9.14 -4.72
N ASP A 33 -0.87 -10.30 -5.20
CA ASP A 33 -1.68 -11.54 -5.20
C ASP A 33 -1.92 -12.15 -3.81
N TRP A 34 -1.27 -11.63 -2.77
CA TRP A 34 -1.41 -12.04 -1.37
C TRP A 34 -2.49 -11.30 -0.57
N LEU A 35 -3.15 -10.29 -1.15
CA LEU A 35 -4.15 -9.49 -0.44
C LEU A 35 -5.41 -10.31 -0.13
N THR A 36 -6.06 -9.96 0.98
CA THR A 36 -7.28 -10.60 1.47
C THR A 36 -8.37 -9.56 1.74
N ASP A 37 -9.60 -10.01 2.02
CA ASP A 37 -10.71 -9.13 2.40
C ASP A 37 -10.40 -8.29 3.65
N ALA A 38 -9.47 -8.74 4.51
CA ALA A 38 -9.04 -7.98 5.69
C ALA A 38 -8.28 -6.69 5.34
N ASP A 39 -7.75 -6.61 4.12
CA ASP A 39 -6.95 -5.49 3.64
C ASP A 39 -7.79 -4.37 3.00
N ASP A 40 -9.10 -4.58 2.83
CA ASP A 40 -9.99 -3.67 2.09
C ASP A 40 -9.98 -2.24 2.64
N ALA A 41 -9.88 -2.07 3.96
CA ALA A 41 -9.80 -0.75 4.58
C ALA A 41 -8.52 0.00 4.16
N ALA A 42 -7.38 -0.69 4.12
CA ALA A 42 -6.12 -0.10 3.68
C ALA A 42 -6.11 0.15 2.18
N ILE A 43 -6.65 -0.77 1.38
CA ILE A 43 -6.85 -0.60 -0.07
C ILE A 43 -7.69 0.65 -0.36
N THR A 44 -8.83 0.78 0.32
CA THR A 44 -9.74 1.92 0.17
C THR A 44 -9.09 3.24 0.58
N LEU A 45 -8.26 3.23 1.63
CA LEU A 45 -7.52 4.41 2.05
C LEU A 45 -6.48 4.85 1.01
N ALA A 46 -5.73 3.90 0.43
CA ALA A 46 -4.77 4.19 -0.63
C ALA A 46 -5.46 4.80 -1.86
N ARG A 47 -6.60 4.21 -2.28
CA ARG A 47 -7.46 4.73 -3.36
C ARG A 47 -7.91 6.15 -3.10
N THR A 48 -8.36 6.42 -1.87
CA THR A 48 -8.84 7.73 -1.47
C THR A 48 -7.73 8.77 -1.60
N TYR A 49 -6.52 8.49 -1.09
CA TYR A 49 -5.41 9.42 -1.21
C TYR A 49 -5.00 9.67 -2.67
N ALA A 50 -4.92 8.62 -3.49
CA ALA A 50 -4.61 8.74 -4.91
C ALA A 50 -5.62 9.65 -5.63
N ALA A 51 -6.92 9.40 -5.45
CA ALA A 51 -7.99 10.20 -6.06
C ALA A 51 -7.96 11.67 -5.61
N ARG A 52 -7.63 11.93 -4.33
CA ARG A 52 -7.50 13.32 -3.82
C ARG A 52 -6.30 14.04 -4.41
N ILE A 53 -5.19 13.33 -4.62
CA ILE A 53 -4.00 13.89 -5.28
C ILE A 53 -4.33 14.19 -6.75
N ASP A 54 -4.90 13.23 -7.49
CA ASP A 54 -5.27 13.40 -8.89
C ASP A 54 -6.23 14.58 -9.09
N LEU A 55 -7.27 14.68 -8.25
CA LEU A 55 -8.21 15.81 -8.30
C LEU A 55 -7.50 17.14 -8.07
N ALA A 56 -6.63 17.22 -7.06
CA ALA A 56 -5.90 18.45 -6.77
C ALA A 56 -4.94 18.83 -7.91
N LEU A 57 -4.29 17.86 -8.56
CA LEU A 57 -3.44 18.10 -9.72
C LEU A 57 -4.24 18.55 -10.95
N ALA A 58 -5.47 18.05 -11.11
CA ALA A 58 -6.32 18.39 -12.25
C ALA A 58 -7.02 19.76 -12.10
N THR A 59 -7.39 20.15 -10.89
CA THR A 59 -8.27 21.33 -10.68
C THR A 59 -7.72 22.36 -9.70
N GLY A 60 -6.64 22.05 -8.98
CA GLY A 60 -6.10 22.89 -7.91
C GLY A 60 -5.02 23.85 -8.42
N GLU A 61 -4.76 24.88 -7.62
CA GLU A 61 -3.68 25.84 -7.86
C GLU A 61 -2.92 26.12 -6.56
N GLY A 62 -1.63 26.44 -6.68
CA GLY A 62 -0.79 26.92 -5.59
C GLY A 62 -0.85 26.05 -4.32
N GLN A 63 -1.46 26.62 -3.25
CA GLN A 63 -1.49 25.98 -1.94
C GLN A 63 -2.34 24.71 -1.89
N GLU A 64 -3.40 24.58 -2.68
CA GLU A 64 -4.27 23.40 -2.64
C GLU A 64 -3.55 22.15 -3.17
N VAL A 65 -2.78 22.32 -4.26
CA VAL A 65 -1.88 21.27 -4.77
C VAL A 65 -0.83 20.90 -3.74
N THR A 66 -0.22 21.91 -3.10
CA THR A 66 0.82 21.69 -2.09
C THR A 66 0.27 20.87 -0.91
N LYS A 67 -0.93 21.19 -0.42
CA LYS A 67 -1.62 20.42 0.64
C LYS A 67 -1.91 18.98 0.22
N ALA A 68 -2.39 18.78 -1.01
CA ALA A 68 -2.68 17.44 -1.51
C ALA A 68 -1.42 16.56 -1.60
N LEU A 69 -0.27 17.12 -1.98
CA LEU A 69 0.99 16.38 -2.06
C LEU A 69 1.49 15.89 -0.69
N TYR A 70 1.05 16.49 0.43
CA TYR A 70 1.31 15.93 1.77
C TYR A 70 0.63 14.58 2.02
N LEU A 71 -0.33 14.17 1.18
CA LEU A 71 -0.91 12.83 1.25
C LEU A 71 0.04 11.75 0.71
N GLY A 72 1.05 12.12 -0.09
CA GLY A 72 2.01 11.18 -0.70
C GLY A 72 2.68 10.23 0.31
N PRO A 73 3.29 10.74 1.40
CA PRO A 73 3.86 9.90 2.45
C PRO A 73 2.84 8.98 3.12
N HIS A 74 1.61 9.45 3.35
CA HIS A 74 0.56 8.64 3.99
C HIS A 74 0.11 7.50 3.09
N MET A 75 -0.11 7.78 1.80
CA MET A 75 -0.41 6.77 0.79
C MET A 75 0.70 5.72 0.68
N LEU A 76 1.96 6.16 0.64
CA LEU A 76 3.09 5.23 0.59
C LEU A 76 3.15 4.33 1.83
N ASN A 77 2.82 4.85 3.02
CA ASN A 77 2.75 4.04 4.23
C ASN A 77 1.61 3.01 4.18
N THR A 78 0.47 3.36 3.61
CA THR A 78 -0.62 2.40 3.35
C THR A 78 -0.17 1.28 2.41
N LEU A 79 0.51 1.63 1.30
CA LEU A 79 1.05 0.63 0.37
C LEU A 79 2.14 -0.24 1.01
N ARG A 80 2.99 0.32 1.88
CA ARG A 80 3.94 -0.46 2.66
C ARG A 80 3.25 -1.45 3.61
N ALA A 81 2.20 -1.02 4.30
CA ALA A 81 1.45 -1.90 5.19
C ALA A 81 0.82 -3.10 4.44
N LEU A 82 0.42 -2.87 3.18
CA LEU A 82 -0.06 -3.91 2.26
C LEU A 82 1.05 -4.79 1.67
N GLY A 83 2.33 -4.53 1.96
CA GLY A 83 3.47 -5.24 1.34
C GLY A 83 3.80 -4.78 -0.09
N GLY A 84 3.24 -3.67 -0.56
CA GLY A 84 3.45 -3.17 -1.92
C GLY A 84 4.85 -2.62 -2.21
N ALA A 85 5.61 -2.28 -1.16
CA ALA A 85 6.96 -1.75 -1.29
C ALA A 85 8.04 -2.86 -1.19
N PRO A 86 9.17 -2.75 -1.92
CA PRO A 86 10.22 -3.78 -1.89
C PRO A 86 10.72 -4.14 -0.48
N ASP A 87 10.88 -3.14 0.38
CA ASP A 87 11.31 -3.27 1.78
C ASP A 87 10.24 -3.92 2.68
N ALA A 88 8.96 -3.81 2.30
CA ALA A 88 7.85 -4.40 3.04
C ALA A 88 7.60 -5.87 2.64
N ARG A 89 7.88 -6.27 1.39
CA ARG A 89 7.72 -7.67 0.93
C ARG A 89 8.54 -8.66 1.75
N GLY A 90 9.77 -8.29 2.12
CA GLY A 90 10.63 -9.14 2.97
C GLY A 90 10.13 -9.35 4.39
N GLN A 91 9.17 -8.55 4.87
CA GLN A 91 8.59 -8.68 6.21
C GLN A 91 7.39 -9.65 6.22
N LEU A 92 6.66 -9.76 5.11
CA LEU A 92 5.51 -10.67 4.95
C LEU A 92 5.92 -12.16 4.98
N ASP A 93 7.15 -12.47 4.56
CA ASP A 93 7.67 -13.85 4.49
C ASP A 93 8.12 -14.41 5.85
N THR A 94 8.11 -13.60 6.91
CA THR A 94 8.79 -14.00 8.17
C THR A 94 7.95 -14.82 9.15
N GLY A 95 6.64 -15.02 8.92
CA GLY A 95 5.77 -15.78 9.83
C GLY A 95 5.87 -15.33 11.31
N LYS A 96 6.39 -14.13 11.54
CA LYS A 96 6.82 -13.69 12.86
C LYS A 96 5.63 -13.03 13.53
N PRO A 97 5.06 -13.63 14.59
CA PRO A 97 3.88 -13.08 15.23
C PRO A 97 4.18 -11.66 15.75
N ALA A 98 3.20 -10.79 15.59
CA ALA A 98 3.25 -9.40 16.00
C ALA A 98 3.85 -9.26 17.41
N SER A 99 4.83 -8.37 17.53
CA SER A 99 5.67 -8.16 18.72
C SER A 99 4.87 -7.89 20.00
N ALA A 100 5.44 -8.27 21.15
CA ALA A 100 5.16 -7.92 22.55
C ALA A 100 3.69 -7.86 23.08
N ALA A 101 2.76 -7.20 22.38
CA ALA A 101 1.35 -7.10 22.74
C ALA A 101 0.64 -8.47 22.74
N ALA A 102 0.99 -9.36 21.81
CA ALA A 102 0.51 -10.74 21.82
C ALA A 102 0.97 -11.48 23.09
N SER A 103 2.22 -11.29 23.52
CA SER A 103 2.77 -11.87 24.76
C SER A 103 2.07 -11.36 26.02
N ALA A 104 1.66 -10.09 26.05
CA ALA A 104 0.94 -9.52 27.18
C ALA A 104 -0.48 -10.10 27.32
N LEU A 105 -1.19 -10.25 26.21
CA LEU A 105 -2.53 -10.86 26.18
C LEU A 105 -2.50 -12.35 26.56
N ASP A 106 -1.47 -13.08 26.13
CA ASP A 106 -1.33 -14.50 26.46
C ASP A 106 -1.00 -14.72 27.94
N LYS A 107 -0.17 -13.85 28.53
CA LYS A 107 0.09 -13.84 29.98
C LYS A 107 -1.19 -13.54 30.78
N TYR A 108 -2.01 -12.61 30.30
CA TYR A 108 -3.30 -12.30 30.94
C TYR A 108 -4.27 -13.49 30.89
N ARG A 109 -4.39 -14.16 29.74
CA ARG A 109 -5.22 -15.36 29.57
C ARG A 109 -4.76 -16.53 30.45
N GLN A 110 -3.45 -16.74 30.59
CA GLN A 110 -2.90 -17.78 31.46
C GLN A 110 -3.23 -17.54 32.93
N ARG A 111 -3.12 -16.29 33.39
CA ARG A 111 -3.42 -15.91 34.78
C ARG A 111 -4.90 -16.10 35.13
N ALA A 112 -5.79 -15.77 34.20
CA ALA A 112 -7.23 -15.96 34.36
C ALA A 112 -7.65 -17.44 34.39
N LYS A 113 -6.90 -18.34 33.74
CA LYS A 113 -7.13 -19.79 33.79
C LYS A 113 -6.63 -20.39 35.11
N SER A 114 -5.49 -19.94 35.63
CA SER A 114 -4.95 -20.42 36.91
C SER A 114 -5.78 -19.99 38.13
N SER A 115 -6.54 -18.89 38.04
CA SER A 115 -7.40 -18.42 39.15
C SER A 115 -8.77 -19.09 39.21
N LYS A 116 -9.14 -19.92 38.22
CA LYS A 116 -10.47 -20.54 38.12
C LYS A 116 -10.48 -22.04 38.47
N GLY A 117 -9.33 -22.57 38.90
CA GLY A 117 -9.14 -23.97 39.28
C GLY A 117 -8.60 -24.16 40.71
N ALA A 118 -8.75 -23.16 41.58
CA ALA A 118 -8.47 -23.22 43.01
C ALA A 118 -9.77 -23.10 43.79
#